data_AF-A0A9E3Y6L0-F1
#
_entry.id   AF-A0A9E3Y6L0-F1
#
_cell.length_a   1.000
_cell.length_b   1.000
_cell.length_c   1.000
_cell.angle_alpha   90.00
_cell.angle_beta   90.00
_cell.angle_gamma   90.00
#
_symmetry.space_group_name_H-M   'P 1'
#
loop_
_entity.id
_entity.type
_entity.pdbx_description
1 polymer ?
#
loop_
_entity_poly.entity_id
_entity_poly.type
_entity_poly.pdbx_seq_one_letter_code
_entity_poly.pdbx_strand_id
1 'polypeptide(L)'
;MSEPNPTAWAVAGLSCGAAAIHFAMVPGHSGDSIIDPLAFAVAGWFQLWVAAAALSGRAGRNTWIAAVAGNLAITAVWLWSRTVGLPIGNHAGLVEDAGAVDITAQILGLATAAVSARLALAPHRTGDRLRLAPAFAAAAAIALATTVITSPDAADHGDAGQQSAPTGHAAQMAQIDRDRCDRGFNHPSYWEEADTLGVDTYLGGTMSMTEEAPAATAGGHSHGGATTAAAPATTTTRPDPNEGRGSEGLDKLIGLTGPAGTSEAAAARLVISLGEATDADYDAWLWWMRASGAGGHHEAAAPGDSGGHGGHVGPQQWVAMTDKDQCARLEDELAQARAVTEKYDTVAKAEAAGWTKVTGYVPGIAAHYMNFGLVDTRFEIDKPEMILFDGTDPGSSVVGLSYYIIHEGEAEPSQGFTGPNDHFHRHVGLCIVNGVVAGDSQTTAEDCAARGGSKAGGEKQWMNHVWIVPGCESPWGVFSAATPVLDGQLGGESASDGGGCAGSGVRDRYGLDDPVSPSSGDKPTEDETAGTASGGS
;
A
#
# COMPACT_ATOMS: atom_id res chain seq x y z
N MET A 1 -1.67 53.80 -44.16
CA MET A 1 -1.85 52.71 -43.18
C MET A 1 -1.05 53.13 -41.96
N SER A 2 -1.72 53.43 -40.84
CA SER A 2 -1.03 53.82 -39.61
C SER A 2 -0.36 52.59 -39.00
N GLU A 3 0.92 52.68 -38.63
CA GLU A 3 1.61 51.56 -37.99
C GLU A 3 0.90 51.17 -36.67
N PRO A 4 0.77 49.87 -36.37
CA PRO A 4 0.13 49.42 -35.13
C PRO A 4 0.91 49.93 -33.91
N ASN A 5 0.20 50.44 -32.91
CA ASN A 5 0.80 50.87 -31.65
C ASN A 5 1.62 49.71 -31.03
N PRO A 6 2.87 49.91 -30.60
CA PRO A 6 3.68 48.86 -29.95
C PRO A 6 2.97 48.17 -28.77
N THR A 7 2.08 48.85 -28.05
CA THR A 7 1.28 48.20 -26.99
C THR A 7 0.20 47.26 -27.53
N ALA A 8 -0.27 47.46 -28.77
CA ALA A 8 -1.21 46.56 -29.43
C ALA A 8 -0.56 45.22 -29.79
N TRP A 9 0.74 45.22 -30.12
CA TRP A 9 1.51 43.99 -30.30
C TRP A 9 1.66 43.18 -29.02
N ALA A 10 1.83 43.84 -27.87
CA ALA A 10 1.86 43.17 -26.57
C ALA A 10 0.49 42.52 -26.25
N VAL A 11 -0.62 43.24 -26.46
CA VAL A 11 -1.97 42.68 -26.30
C VAL A 11 -2.19 41.49 -27.24
N ALA A 12 -1.78 41.62 -28.50
CA ALA A 12 -1.92 40.53 -29.46
C ALA A 12 -1.12 39.28 -29.05
N GLY A 13 0.13 39.44 -28.59
CA GLY A 13 0.96 38.31 -28.14
C GLY A 13 0.42 37.62 -26.89
N LEU A 14 0.05 38.39 -25.87
CA LEU A 14 -0.53 37.85 -24.63
C LEU A 14 -1.85 37.12 -24.90
N SER A 15 -2.72 37.73 -25.71
CA SER A 15 -4.03 37.17 -26.06
C SER A 15 -3.89 35.94 -26.97
N CYS A 16 -2.94 35.93 -27.91
CA CYS A 16 -2.64 34.73 -28.70
C CYS A 16 -2.05 33.59 -27.85
N GLY A 17 -1.18 33.89 -26.89
CA GLY A 17 -0.63 32.87 -25.97
C GLY A 17 -1.73 32.23 -25.12
N ALA A 18 -2.62 33.05 -24.55
CA ALA A 18 -3.78 32.54 -23.82
C ALA A 18 -4.72 31.74 -24.72
N ALA A 19 -4.96 32.19 -25.96
CA ALA A 19 -5.82 31.48 -26.91
C ALA A 19 -5.23 30.12 -27.29
N ALA A 20 -3.92 30.03 -27.50
CA ALA A 20 -3.23 28.79 -27.81
C ALA A 20 -3.41 27.75 -26.70
N ILE A 21 -3.30 28.17 -25.43
CA ILE A 21 -3.54 27.30 -24.29
C ILE A 21 -5.00 26.84 -24.26
N HIS A 22 -5.97 27.75 -24.36
CA HIS A 22 -7.39 27.37 -24.37
C HIS A 22 -7.75 26.40 -25.50
N PHE A 23 -7.18 26.57 -26.71
CA PHE A 23 -7.38 25.59 -27.79
C PHE A 23 -6.70 24.25 -27.52
N ALA A 24 -5.50 24.26 -26.95
CA ALA A 24 -4.78 23.05 -26.61
C ALA A 24 -5.52 22.19 -25.57
N MET A 25 -6.31 22.82 -24.70
CA MET A 25 -7.10 22.11 -23.68
C MET A 25 -8.43 21.53 -24.21
N VAL A 26 -8.85 21.89 -25.43
CA VAL A 26 -10.12 21.40 -26.02
C VAL A 26 -10.17 19.87 -26.13
N PRO A 27 -9.15 19.15 -26.65
CA PRO A 27 -9.19 17.70 -26.75
C PRO A 27 -9.20 16.99 -25.38
N GLY A 28 -8.45 17.52 -24.41
CA GLY A 28 -8.41 16.96 -23.05
C GLY A 28 -9.75 17.07 -22.31
N HIS A 29 -10.63 17.99 -22.73
CA HIS A 29 -11.95 18.17 -22.12
C HIS A 29 -13.08 17.54 -22.93
N SER A 30 -12.81 16.87 -24.06
CA SER A 30 -13.84 16.22 -24.88
C SER A 30 -14.24 14.85 -24.32
N GLY A 31 -14.92 14.85 -23.19
CA GLY A 31 -15.55 13.66 -22.57
C GLY A 31 -17.04 13.51 -22.94
N ASP A 32 -17.86 13.10 -21.97
CA ASP A 32 -19.30 12.83 -22.15
C ASP A 32 -20.15 14.08 -22.44
N SER A 33 -19.64 15.26 -22.08
CA SER A 33 -20.28 16.55 -22.33
C SER A 33 -19.45 17.42 -23.28
N ILE A 34 -20.14 18.03 -24.24
CA ILE A 34 -19.56 19.03 -25.15
C ILE A 34 -19.42 20.42 -24.50
N ILE A 35 -19.96 20.62 -23.30
CA ILE A 35 -20.01 21.95 -22.66
C ILE A 35 -18.59 22.47 -22.39
N ASP A 36 -17.74 21.66 -21.79
CA ASP A 36 -16.38 22.01 -21.40
C ASP A 36 -15.49 22.31 -22.63
N PRO A 37 -15.37 21.43 -23.63
CA PRO A 37 -14.54 21.70 -24.81
C PRO A 37 -15.08 22.89 -25.62
N LEU A 38 -16.39 23.12 -25.61
CA LEU A 38 -16.99 24.30 -26.23
C LEU A 38 -16.63 25.58 -25.47
N ALA A 39 -16.65 25.58 -24.14
CA ALA A 39 -16.28 26.74 -23.33
C ALA A 39 -14.82 27.15 -23.57
N PHE A 40 -13.90 26.17 -23.60
CA PHE A 40 -12.49 26.39 -23.96
C PHE A 40 -12.35 26.95 -25.39
N ALA A 41 -13.06 26.38 -26.37
CA ALA A 41 -13.03 26.87 -27.75
C ALA A 41 -13.57 28.31 -27.87
N VAL A 42 -14.65 28.64 -27.16
CA VAL A 42 -15.22 30.01 -27.14
C VAL A 42 -14.25 31.00 -26.51
N ALA A 43 -13.60 30.64 -25.41
CA ALA A 43 -12.56 31.46 -24.77
C ALA A 43 -11.38 31.69 -25.72
N GLY A 44 -10.87 30.63 -26.36
CA GLY A 44 -9.78 30.72 -27.34
C GLY A 44 -10.12 31.60 -28.55
N TRP A 45 -11.32 31.43 -29.13
CA TRP A 45 -11.76 32.26 -30.26
C TRP A 45 -11.95 33.73 -29.88
N PHE A 46 -12.49 33.99 -28.69
CA PHE A 46 -12.58 35.36 -28.16
C PHE A 46 -11.20 35.99 -28.02
N GLN A 47 -10.22 35.26 -27.49
CA GLN A 47 -8.86 35.76 -27.31
C GLN A 47 -8.11 35.94 -28.65
N LEU A 48 -8.36 35.10 -29.65
CA LEU A 48 -7.89 35.37 -31.02
C LEU A 48 -8.55 36.61 -31.64
N TRP A 49 -9.84 36.82 -31.39
CA TRP A 49 -10.54 38.01 -31.86
C TRP A 49 -9.94 39.28 -31.23
N VAL A 50 -9.61 39.28 -29.94
CA VAL A 50 -8.92 40.39 -29.26
C VAL A 50 -7.56 40.66 -29.91
N ALA A 51 -6.78 39.62 -30.21
CA ALA A 51 -5.49 39.76 -30.89
C ALA A 51 -5.65 40.34 -32.30
N ALA A 52 -6.58 39.81 -33.10
CA ALA A 52 -6.86 40.31 -34.44
C ALA A 52 -7.34 41.78 -34.42
N ALA A 53 -8.20 42.13 -33.46
CA ALA A 53 -8.69 43.49 -33.29
C ALA A 53 -7.55 44.45 -32.93
N ALA A 54 -6.64 44.05 -32.04
CA ALA A 54 -5.45 44.82 -31.68
C ALA A 54 -4.54 45.09 -32.89
N LEU A 55 -4.34 44.09 -33.76
CA LEU A 55 -3.50 44.21 -34.96
C LEU A 55 -4.20 44.91 -36.14
N SER A 56 -5.53 44.99 -36.15
CA SER A 56 -6.30 45.58 -37.26
C SER A 56 -6.10 47.10 -37.43
N GLY A 57 -5.53 47.77 -36.43
CA GLY A 57 -5.43 49.24 -36.39
C GLY A 57 -6.78 49.95 -36.21
N ARG A 58 -7.89 49.20 -36.02
CA ARG A 58 -9.26 49.72 -35.86
C ARG A 58 -9.79 49.61 -34.43
N ALA A 59 -8.98 49.13 -33.49
CA ALA A 59 -9.38 48.97 -32.10
C ALA A 59 -9.71 50.31 -31.44
N GLY A 60 -10.93 50.43 -30.92
CA GLY A 60 -11.41 51.60 -30.20
C GLY A 60 -11.58 51.32 -28.70
N ARG A 61 -12.04 52.33 -27.95
CA ARG A 61 -12.34 52.21 -26.51
C ARG A 61 -13.25 51.02 -26.19
N ASN A 62 -14.28 50.79 -27.00
CA ASN A 62 -15.22 49.68 -26.78
C ASN A 62 -14.57 48.31 -27.01
N THR A 63 -13.63 48.20 -27.95
CA THR A 63 -12.84 46.98 -28.18
C THR A 63 -12.02 46.63 -26.94
N TRP A 64 -11.36 47.63 -26.34
CA TRP A 64 -10.56 47.43 -25.14
C TRP A 64 -11.41 47.10 -23.90
N ILE A 65 -12.59 47.73 -23.77
CA ILE A 65 -13.55 47.37 -22.71
C ILE A 65 -14.03 45.92 -22.89
N ALA A 66 -14.33 45.50 -24.12
CA ALA A 66 -14.71 44.12 -24.40
C ALA A 66 -13.58 43.14 -24.06
N ALA A 67 -12.32 43.47 -24.40
CA ALA A 67 -11.15 42.67 -24.06
C ALA A 67 -10.97 42.52 -22.53
N VAL A 68 -11.18 43.60 -21.77
CA VAL A 68 -11.16 43.57 -20.30
C VAL A 68 -12.28 42.68 -19.77
N ALA A 69 -13.52 42.94 -20.18
CA ALA A 69 -14.70 42.23 -19.68
C ALA A 69 -14.63 40.73 -19.96
N GLY A 70 -14.23 40.33 -21.19
CA GLY A 70 -14.16 38.92 -21.55
C GLY A 70 -13.06 38.14 -20.81
N ASN A 71 -11.87 38.72 -20.63
CA ASN A 71 -10.81 38.05 -19.86
C ASN A 71 -11.13 37.98 -18.36
N LEU A 72 -11.83 38.99 -17.80
CA LEU A 72 -12.34 38.92 -16.43
C LEU A 72 -13.46 37.89 -16.29
N ALA A 73 -14.31 37.73 -17.30
CA ALA A 73 -15.36 36.70 -17.30
C ALA A 73 -14.75 35.27 -17.34
N ILE A 74 -13.75 35.04 -18.20
CA ILE A 74 -12.99 33.77 -18.23
C ILE A 74 -12.37 33.52 -16.84
N THR A 75 -11.78 34.55 -16.24
CA THR A 75 -11.20 34.44 -14.88
C THR A 75 -12.22 34.15 -13.80
N ALA A 76 -13.42 34.73 -13.89
CA ALA A 76 -14.48 34.46 -12.93
C ALA A 76 -15.00 33.02 -13.04
N VAL A 77 -15.14 32.49 -14.26
CA VAL A 77 -15.52 31.08 -14.49
C VAL A 77 -14.45 30.14 -13.94
N TRP A 78 -13.17 30.43 -14.21
CA TRP A 78 -12.06 29.66 -13.67
C TRP A 78 -12.01 29.71 -12.14
N LEU A 79 -12.19 30.89 -11.52
CA LEU A 79 -12.26 30.98 -10.06
C LEU A 79 -13.43 30.19 -9.47
N TRP A 80 -14.57 30.15 -10.17
CA TRP A 80 -15.72 29.35 -9.73
C TRP A 80 -15.37 27.86 -9.75
N SER A 81 -14.80 27.34 -10.84
CA SER A 81 -14.40 25.91 -10.91
C SER A 81 -13.39 25.54 -9.82
N ARG A 82 -12.50 26.46 -9.43
CA ARG A 82 -11.46 26.23 -8.40
C ARG A 82 -11.91 26.49 -6.95
N THR A 83 -13.10 27.02 -6.71
CA THR A 83 -13.56 27.35 -5.34
C THR A 83 -14.84 26.63 -4.94
N VAL A 84 -15.81 26.51 -5.85
CA VAL A 84 -17.13 25.94 -5.57
C VAL A 84 -17.46 24.78 -6.52
N GLY A 85 -16.81 24.72 -7.67
CA GLY A 85 -17.15 23.81 -8.76
C GLY A 85 -18.27 24.37 -9.64
N LEU A 86 -18.19 24.11 -10.95
CA LEU A 86 -19.19 24.61 -11.90
C LEU A 86 -20.48 23.79 -11.79
N PRO A 87 -21.67 24.38 -12.02
CA PRO A 87 -22.94 23.66 -11.89
C PRO A 87 -23.26 22.74 -13.09
N ILE A 88 -22.47 22.82 -14.16
CA ILE A 88 -22.66 22.10 -15.44
C ILE A 88 -21.28 21.76 -16.01
N GLY A 89 -21.20 20.71 -16.81
CA GLY A 89 -19.93 20.24 -17.41
C GLY A 89 -19.60 18.82 -17.01
N ASN A 90 -18.46 18.29 -17.48
CA ASN A 90 -17.98 16.97 -17.06
C ASN A 90 -17.58 16.96 -15.57
N HIS A 91 -17.23 18.13 -15.03
CA HIS A 91 -16.79 18.33 -13.65
C HIS A 91 -17.86 19.04 -12.78
N ALA A 92 -19.15 18.83 -13.09
CA ALA A 92 -20.23 19.52 -12.40
C ALA A 92 -20.24 19.22 -10.87
N GLY A 93 -20.14 20.27 -10.05
CA GLY A 93 -20.14 20.19 -8.58
C GLY A 93 -18.81 19.76 -7.95
N LEU A 94 -17.77 19.52 -8.76
CA LEU A 94 -16.43 19.18 -8.28
C LEU A 94 -15.56 20.43 -8.24
N VAL A 95 -14.83 20.62 -7.13
CA VAL A 95 -13.78 21.63 -7.06
C VAL A 95 -12.56 21.06 -7.76
N GLU A 96 -12.14 21.73 -8.81
CA GLU A 96 -11.03 21.30 -9.66
C GLU A 96 -9.68 21.86 -9.15
N ASP A 97 -8.57 21.16 -9.43
CA ASP A 97 -7.23 21.58 -9.03
C ASP A 97 -6.62 22.65 -9.96
N ALA A 98 -5.77 23.53 -9.41
CA ALA A 98 -5.06 24.55 -10.18
C ALA A 98 -3.65 24.09 -10.57
N GLY A 99 -3.43 23.81 -11.84
CA GLY A 99 -2.11 23.41 -12.36
C GLY A 99 -1.41 24.51 -13.18
N ALA A 100 -0.19 24.23 -13.63
CA ALA A 100 0.65 25.25 -14.25
C ALA A 100 0.07 25.80 -15.58
N VAL A 101 -0.65 24.98 -16.34
CA VAL A 101 -1.30 25.40 -17.60
C VAL A 101 -2.41 26.41 -17.37
N ASP A 102 -3.30 26.14 -16.42
CA ASP A 102 -4.42 27.03 -16.13
C ASP A 102 -3.93 28.36 -15.53
N ILE A 103 -2.98 28.33 -14.59
CA ILE A 103 -2.37 29.52 -13.99
C ILE A 103 -1.71 30.37 -15.08
N THR A 104 -1.02 29.74 -16.03
CA THR A 104 -0.37 30.45 -17.14
C THR A 104 -1.40 31.11 -18.05
N ALA A 105 -2.48 30.42 -18.42
CA ALA A 105 -3.58 31.00 -19.21
C ALA A 105 -4.19 32.22 -18.50
N GLN A 106 -4.38 32.12 -17.17
CA GLN A 106 -4.95 33.17 -16.35
C GLN A 106 -4.03 34.38 -16.20
N ILE A 107 -2.71 34.18 -16.04
CA ILE A 107 -1.72 35.27 -16.03
C ILE A 107 -1.74 36.01 -17.38
N LEU A 108 -1.75 35.28 -18.49
CA LEU A 108 -1.77 35.88 -19.84
C LEU A 108 -3.09 36.64 -20.10
N GLY A 109 -4.22 36.10 -19.67
CA GLY A 109 -5.54 36.73 -19.78
C GLY A 109 -5.66 38.00 -18.92
N LEU A 110 -5.20 37.96 -17.67
CA LEU A 110 -5.20 39.11 -16.77
C LEU A 110 -4.21 40.20 -17.21
N ALA A 111 -3.04 39.81 -17.73
CA ALA A 111 -2.10 40.75 -18.34
C ALA A 111 -2.72 41.43 -19.57
N THR A 112 -3.43 40.67 -20.42
CA THR A 112 -4.21 41.20 -21.54
C THR A 112 -5.27 42.21 -21.08
N ALA A 113 -6.01 41.89 -20.02
CA ALA A 113 -7.00 42.79 -19.44
C ALA A 113 -6.36 44.07 -18.89
N ALA A 114 -5.26 43.97 -18.13
CA ALA A 114 -4.58 45.13 -17.54
C ALA A 114 -4.05 46.10 -18.61
N VAL A 115 -3.42 45.58 -19.67
CA VAL A 115 -2.93 46.42 -20.78
C VAL A 115 -4.10 47.02 -21.56
N SER A 116 -5.17 46.26 -21.80
CA SER A 116 -6.38 46.76 -22.47
C SER A 116 -7.09 47.84 -21.65
N ALA A 117 -7.17 47.70 -20.33
CA ALA A 117 -7.74 48.72 -19.44
C ALA A 117 -6.97 50.04 -19.52
N ARG A 118 -5.63 49.98 -19.57
CA ARG A 118 -4.81 51.18 -19.82
C ARG A 118 -5.14 51.83 -21.17
N LEU A 119 -5.30 51.04 -22.22
CA LEU A 119 -5.64 51.56 -23.55
C LEU A 119 -7.07 52.13 -23.63
N ALA A 120 -8.01 51.61 -22.83
CA ALA A 120 -9.36 52.14 -22.71
C ALA A 120 -9.43 53.47 -21.94
N LEU A 121 -8.59 53.65 -20.92
CA LEU A 121 -8.57 54.81 -20.04
C LEU A 121 -7.69 55.95 -20.56
N ALA A 122 -6.59 55.63 -21.25
CA ALA A 122 -5.65 56.62 -21.78
C ALA A 122 -5.22 56.25 -23.22
N PRO A 123 -6.05 56.50 -24.24
CA PRO A 123 -5.78 56.09 -25.62
C PRO A 123 -4.54 56.75 -26.25
N HIS A 124 -4.10 57.88 -25.71
CA HIS A 124 -3.04 58.71 -26.29
C HIS A 124 -2.04 59.18 -25.23
N ARG A 125 -1.01 58.38 -24.98
CA ARG A 125 0.28 58.81 -24.40
C ARG A 125 1.29 57.66 -24.38
N THR A 126 2.02 57.47 -25.47
CA THR A 126 3.31 56.78 -25.41
C THR A 126 4.27 57.44 -26.38
N GLY A 127 5.27 58.11 -25.81
CA GLY A 127 6.42 58.65 -26.54
C GLY A 127 7.31 57.54 -27.09
N ASP A 128 8.06 57.92 -28.12
CA ASP A 128 8.66 57.07 -29.15
C ASP A 128 9.94 56.30 -28.73
N ARG A 129 9.99 55.70 -27.52
CA ARG A 129 11.26 55.22 -26.94
C ARG A 129 11.40 53.74 -26.58
N LEU A 130 10.41 52.88 -26.81
CA LEU A 130 10.58 51.43 -26.53
C LEU A 130 9.98 50.55 -27.63
N ARG A 131 10.60 50.57 -28.82
CA ARG A 131 10.09 49.86 -30.02
C ARG A 131 10.32 48.34 -30.01
N LEU A 132 11.21 47.82 -29.17
CA LEU A 132 11.59 46.39 -29.16
C LEU A 132 10.98 45.56 -28.02
N ALA A 133 10.75 46.14 -26.84
CA ALA A 133 10.22 45.44 -25.67
C ALA A 133 8.86 44.73 -25.87
N PRO A 134 7.86 45.29 -26.59
CA PRO A 134 6.56 44.62 -26.74
C PRO A 134 6.58 43.45 -27.71
N ALA A 135 7.47 43.47 -28.71
CA ALA A 135 7.65 42.32 -29.62
C ALA A 135 8.34 41.15 -28.90
N PHE A 136 9.33 41.44 -28.03
CA PHE A 136 9.92 40.42 -27.16
C PHE A 136 8.92 39.88 -26.13
N ALA A 137 8.05 40.72 -25.57
CA ALA A 137 6.98 40.27 -24.66
C ALA A 137 5.96 39.36 -25.37
N ALA A 138 5.60 39.68 -26.61
CA ALA A 138 4.73 38.85 -27.43
C ALA A 138 5.39 37.48 -27.75
N ALA A 139 6.66 37.49 -28.15
CA ALA A 139 7.41 36.25 -28.40
C ALA A 139 7.58 35.41 -27.13
N ALA A 140 7.86 36.04 -25.99
CA ALA A 140 7.98 35.38 -24.70
C ALA A 140 6.66 34.77 -24.23
N ALA A 141 5.52 35.45 -24.43
CA ALA A 141 4.20 34.91 -24.11
C ALA A 141 3.86 33.67 -24.96
N ILE A 142 4.21 33.69 -26.25
CA ILE A 142 4.02 32.54 -27.13
C ILE A 142 4.97 31.40 -26.75
N ALA A 143 6.24 31.70 -26.48
CA ALA A 143 7.21 30.69 -26.03
C ALA A 143 6.77 30.02 -24.72
N LEU A 144 6.31 30.81 -23.75
CA LEU A 144 5.79 30.32 -22.48
C LEU A 144 4.56 29.42 -22.69
N ALA A 145 3.61 29.84 -23.54
CA ALA A 145 2.46 29.02 -23.90
C ALA A 145 2.90 27.68 -24.51
N THR A 146 3.84 27.69 -25.45
CA THR A 146 4.36 26.44 -26.05
C THR A 146 5.02 25.53 -25.01
N THR A 147 5.87 26.07 -24.14
CA THR A 147 6.55 25.26 -23.10
C THR A 147 5.55 24.59 -22.17
N VAL A 148 4.54 25.33 -21.74
CA VAL A 148 3.53 24.85 -20.80
C VAL A 148 2.60 23.83 -21.48
N ILE A 149 2.20 24.05 -22.73
CA ILE A 149 1.43 23.07 -23.52
C ILE A 149 2.19 21.75 -23.72
N THR A 150 3.52 21.78 -23.81
CA THR A 150 4.33 20.56 -23.97
C THR A 150 4.73 19.89 -22.64
N SER A 151 4.26 20.41 -21.51
CA SER A 151 4.60 19.86 -20.19
C SER A 151 3.74 18.64 -19.84
N PRO A 152 4.21 17.72 -18.96
CA PRO A 152 3.40 16.60 -18.47
C PRO A 152 2.08 17.07 -17.84
N ASP A 153 2.15 18.18 -17.09
CA ASP A 153 1.01 18.87 -16.50
C ASP A 153 -0.08 19.12 -17.57
N ALA A 154 0.27 19.57 -18.78
CA ALA A 154 -0.70 19.80 -19.87
C ALA A 154 -1.34 18.55 -20.44
N ALA A 155 -0.66 17.41 -20.40
CA ALA A 155 -1.28 16.12 -20.75
C ALA A 155 -2.28 15.72 -19.67
N ASP A 156 -1.92 15.94 -18.41
CA ASP A 156 -2.73 15.58 -17.25
C ASP A 156 -3.87 16.58 -16.96
N HIS A 157 -3.82 17.81 -17.52
CA HIS A 157 -4.79 18.89 -17.27
C HIS A 157 -6.21 18.63 -17.80
N GLY A 158 -6.35 17.80 -18.82
CA GLY A 158 -7.67 17.31 -19.28
C GLY A 158 -8.19 16.14 -18.45
N ASP A 159 -7.27 15.41 -17.81
CA ASP A 159 -7.53 14.23 -16.97
C ASP A 159 -7.54 14.59 -15.47
N ALA A 160 -7.34 15.85 -15.09
CA ALA A 160 -7.23 16.29 -13.70
C ALA A 160 -8.57 16.22 -12.91
N GLY A 161 -9.68 15.90 -13.58
CA GLY A 161 -10.93 15.48 -12.95
C GLY A 161 -11.41 14.09 -13.41
N GLN A 162 -10.61 13.40 -14.21
CA GLN A 162 -10.75 11.99 -14.57
C GLN A 162 -9.38 11.31 -14.51
N GLN A 163 -8.83 11.13 -13.30
CA GLN A 163 -8.62 9.73 -12.96
C GLN A 163 -10.02 9.14 -13.09
N SER A 164 -10.31 8.51 -14.23
CA SER A 164 -11.57 7.79 -14.43
C SER A 164 -11.85 7.12 -13.10
N ALA A 165 -12.89 7.55 -12.37
CA ALA A 165 -13.16 7.04 -11.03
C ALA A 165 -12.99 5.54 -11.16
N PRO A 166 -12.01 4.94 -10.45
CA PRO A 166 -11.49 3.65 -10.87
C PRO A 166 -12.69 2.74 -11.07
N THR A 167 -12.83 2.13 -12.25
CA THR A 167 -14.04 1.36 -12.61
C THR A 167 -13.73 -0.12 -12.48
N GLY A 168 -14.76 -0.94 -12.28
CA GLY A 168 -14.57 -2.38 -12.08
C GLY A 168 -13.73 -2.70 -10.84
N HIS A 169 -12.71 -3.55 -10.99
CA HIS A 169 -11.89 -4.02 -9.87
C HIS A 169 -11.12 -2.91 -9.17
N ALA A 170 -10.58 -1.93 -9.91
CA ALA A 170 -9.87 -0.81 -9.31
C ALA A 170 -10.78 0.03 -8.39
N ALA A 171 -12.07 0.18 -8.75
CA ALA A 171 -13.08 0.85 -7.92
C ALA A 171 -13.21 0.17 -6.56
N GLN A 172 -13.31 -1.15 -6.65
CA GLN A 172 -13.57 -2.04 -5.54
C GLN A 172 -12.34 -2.12 -4.63
N MET A 173 -11.13 -2.18 -5.19
CA MET A 173 -9.88 -2.10 -4.43
C MET A 173 -9.77 -0.77 -3.69
N ALA A 174 -9.98 0.36 -4.38
CA ALA A 174 -9.95 1.68 -3.75
C ALA A 174 -11.04 1.86 -2.68
N GLN A 175 -12.20 1.23 -2.86
CA GLN A 175 -13.24 1.19 -1.84
C GLN A 175 -12.80 0.34 -0.64
N ILE A 176 -12.29 -0.87 -0.88
CA ILE A 176 -11.78 -1.73 0.20
C ILE A 176 -10.71 -0.97 0.97
N ASP A 177 -9.74 -0.34 0.31
CA ASP A 177 -8.70 0.47 0.97
C ASP A 177 -9.26 1.55 1.90
N ARG A 178 -10.33 2.25 1.49
CA ARG A 178 -10.99 3.24 2.35
C ARG A 178 -11.74 2.59 3.52
N ASP A 179 -12.33 1.43 3.29
CA ASP A 179 -13.21 0.76 4.25
C ASP A 179 -12.44 -0.17 5.22
N ARG A 180 -11.17 -0.45 4.96
CA ARG A 180 -10.33 -1.34 5.78
C ARG A 180 -10.27 -0.91 7.25
N CYS A 181 -10.27 -1.90 8.14
CA CYS A 181 -10.18 -1.71 9.60
C CYS A 181 -9.08 -2.55 10.25
N ASP A 182 -8.22 -3.16 9.44
CA ASP A 182 -7.31 -4.23 9.84
C ASP A 182 -5.83 -3.83 9.91
N ARG A 183 -5.48 -2.64 9.40
CA ARG A 183 -4.07 -2.19 9.34
C ARG A 183 -3.38 -2.08 10.72
N GLY A 184 -4.16 -2.06 11.80
CA GLY A 184 -3.65 -2.06 13.18
C GLY A 184 -3.30 -3.43 13.75
N PHE A 185 -3.67 -4.55 13.11
CA PHE A 185 -3.41 -5.90 13.65
C PHE A 185 -1.98 -6.37 13.44
N ASN A 186 -1.29 -5.85 12.42
CA ASN A 186 0.10 -6.17 12.12
C ASN A 186 1.01 -4.95 12.34
N HIS A 187 2.26 -5.21 12.72
CA HIS A 187 3.28 -4.17 12.86
C HIS A 187 3.58 -3.49 11.51
N PRO A 188 3.97 -2.20 11.46
CA PRO A 188 4.34 -1.53 10.21
C PRO A 188 5.33 -2.30 9.32
N SER A 189 6.32 -2.97 9.90
CA SER A 189 7.28 -3.80 9.15
C SER A 189 6.64 -4.93 8.34
N TYR A 190 5.53 -5.51 8.83
CA TYR A 190 4.78 -6.49 8.06
C TYR A 190 4.20 -5.87 6.78
N TRP A 191 3.59 -4.69 6.88
CA TRP A 191 2.96 -4.05 5.73
C TRP A 191 3.97 -3.63 4.65
N GLU A 192 5.19 -3.25 5.06
CA GLU A 192 6.29 -2.93 4.13
C GLU A 192 6.74 -4.16 3.32
N GLU A 193 6.90 -5.31 3.97
CA GLU A 193 7.24 -6.54 3.29
C GLU A 193 6.05 -7.11 2.49
N ALA A 194 4.83 -7.00 3.03
CA ALA A 194 3.61 -7.49 2.38
C ALA A 194 3.33 -6.76 1.06
N ASP A 195 3.56 -5.44 1.01
CA ASP A 195 3.50 -4.65 -0.23
C ASP A 195 4.60 -5.07 -1.22
N THR A 196 5.81 -5.31 -0.71
CA THR A 196 6.95 -5.76 -1.52
C THR A 196 6.71 -7.15 -2.14
N LEU A 197 5.95 -8.02 -1.48
CA LEU A 197 5.64 -9.36 -1.99
C LEU A 197 4.27 -9.45 -2.69
N GLY A 198 3.40 -8.45 -2.51
CA GLY A 198 2.03 -8.47 -3.04
C GLY A 198 1.14 -9.48 -2.31
N VAL A 199 1.38 -9.69 -1.01
CA VAL A 199 0.64 -10.65 -0.17
C VAL A 199 -0.42 -9.99 0.71
N ASP A 200 -0.54 -8.66 0.66
CA ASP A 200 -1.73 -7.94 1.12
C ASP A 200 -2.79 -8.00 0.01
N THR A 201 -3.82 -8.83 0.20
CA THR A 201 -4.74 -9.25 -0.86
C THR A 201 -6.17 -8.77 -0.62
N TYR A 202 -6.86 -8.50 -1.73
CA TYR A 202 -8.29 -8.21 -1.72
C TYR A 202 -9.09 -9.49 -1.96
N LEU A 203 -10.15 -9.71 -1.16
CA LEU A 203 -11.08 -10.85 -1.31
C LEU A 203 -10.38 -12.22 -1.38
N GLY A 204 -9.33 -12.45 -0.59
CA GLY A 204 -8.62 -13.74 -0.57
C GLY A 204 -7.75 -14.01 -1.79
N GLY A 205 -7.33 -12.95 -2.50
CA GLY A 205 -6.52 -13.07 -3.71
C GLY A 205 -7.33 -13.35 -4.98
N THR A 206 -8.67 -13.38 -4.92
CA THR A 206 -9.51 -13.56 -6.12
C THR A 206 -9.59 -12.31 -7.00
N MET A 207 -9.21 -11.14 -6.47
CA MET A 207 -9.04 -9.93 -7.26
C MET A 207 -7.56 -9.72 -7.58
N SER A 208 -7.23 -9.79 -8.87
CA SER A 208 -5.88 -9.49 -9.34
C SER A 208 -5.56 -8.01 -9.14
N MET A 209 -4.40 -7.72 -8.56
CA MET A 209 -3.85 -6.36 -8.44
C MET A 209 -3.51 -5.73 -9.81
N THR A 210 -3.55 -6.51 -10.90
CA THR A 210 -2.95 -6.16 -12.21
C THR A 210 -3.94 -6.02 -13.38
N GLU A 211 -5.25 -6.21 -13.18
CA GLU A 211 -6.20 -6.08 -14.30
C GLU A 211 -6.93 -4.73 -14.32
N GLU A 212 -6.45 -3.80 -15.15
CA GLU A 212 -7.36 -2.89 -15.84
C GLU A 212 -8.27 -3.73 -16.73
N ALA A 213 -9.57 -3.73 -16.44
CA ALA A 213 -10.55 -4.45 -17.25
C ALA A 213 -10.44 -4.00 -18.72
N PRO A 214 -10.27 -4.92 -19.70
CA PRO A 214 -10.31 -4.50 -21.09
C PRO A 214 -11.70 -3.95 -21.40
N ALA A 215 -11.74 -2.72 -21.91
CA ALA A 215 -12.97 -2.12 -22.42
C ALA A 215 -13.64 -3.12 -23.37
N ALA A 216 -14.88 -3.50 -23.04
CA ALA A 216 -15.67 -4.45 -23.81
C ALA A 216 -15.93 -3.90 -25.22
N THR A 217 -15.02 -4.21 -26.15
CA THR A 217 -15.24 -4.01 -27.57
C THR A 217 -15.93 -5.25 -28.10
N ALA A 218 -17.22 -5.08 -28.42
CA ALA A 218 -18.01 -6.11 -29.06
C ALA A 218 -17.41 -6.46 -30.43
N GLY A 219 -16.90 -7.69 -30.57
CA GLY A 219 -16.70 -8.35 -31.85
C GLY A 219 -15.30 -8.94 -32.08
N GLY A 220 -15.19 -10.28 -31.98
CA GLY A 220 -14.04 -11.01 -32.51
C GLY A 220 -13.94 -12.44 -31.99
N HIS A 221 -14.26 -13.42 -32.82
CA HIS A 221 -14.18 -14.84 -32.51
C HIS A 221 -12.73 -15.33 -32.30
N SER A 222 -12.56 -16.15 -31.26
CA SER A 222 -11.31 -16.75 -30.79
C SER A 222 -10.89 -18.00 -31.59
N HIS A 223 -9.58 -18.21 -31.77
CA HIS A 223 -8.96 -19.54 -31.83
C HIS A 223 -7.51 -19.54 -31.30
N GLY A 224 -7.25 -20.37 -30.29
CA GLY A 224 -6.10 -21.29 -30.24
C GLY A 224 -4.83 -20.86 -29.48
N GLY A 225 -4.45 -21.68 -28.49
CA GLY A 225 -3.06 -21.87 -28.07
C GLY A 225 -2.79 -21.69 -26.58
N ALA A 226 -2.96 -22.75 -25.79
CA ALA A 226 -2.49 -22.79 -24.41
C ALA A 226 -0.94 -22.88 -24.41
N THR A 227 -0.28 -21.75 -24.19
CA THR A 227 1.07 -21.71 -23.63
C THR A 227 0.92 -21.39 -22.14
N THR A 228 1.56 -22.19 -21.29
CA THR A 228 1.74 -21.95 -19.86
C THR A 228 2.15 -20.51 -19.62
N ALA A 229 1.22 -19.68 -19.16
CA ALA A 229 1.49 -18.32 -18.78
C ALA A 229 2.37 -18.34 -17.52
N ALA A 230 3.52 -17.67 -17.59
CA ALA A 230 4.28 -17.33 -16.41
C ALA A 230 3.37 -16.54 -15.45
N ALA A 231 3.56 -16.76 -14.14
CA ALA A 231 2.82 -16.04 -13.10
C ALA A 231 2.83 -14.53 -13.37
N PRO A 232 1.69 -13.83 -13.21
CA PRO A 232 1.63 -12.40 -13.47
C PRO A 232 2.55 -11.68 -12.49
N ALA A 233 3.51 -10.92 -13.03
CA ALA A 233 4.39 -10.08 -12.22
C ALA A 233 3.54 -9.07 -11.45
N THR A 234 3.54 -9.18 -10.13
CA THR A 234 2.97 -8.15 -9.25
C THR A 234 3.73 -6.85 -9.53
N THR A 235 3.04 -5.75 -9.81
CA THR A 235 3.66 -4.45 -10.15
C THR A 235 3.94 -3.64 -8.90
N THR A 236 5.21 -3.63 -8.47
CA THR A 236 5.75 -2.60 -7.60
C THR A 236 6.58 -1.71 -8.48
N THR A 237 6.60 -0.44 -8.17
CA THR A 237 7.53 0.52 -8.75
C THR A 237 8.94 0.36 -8.19
N ARG A 238 9.18 -0.53 -7.21
CA ARG A 238 10.48 -0.74 -6.57
C ARG A 238 11.42 -1.53 -7.52
N PRO A 239 12.52 -0.91 -8.01
CA PRO A 239 13.45 -1.57 -8.91
C PRO A 239 14.23 -2.67 -8.18
N ASP A 240 14.78 -3.63 -8.95
CA ASP A 240 15.73 -4.62 -8.43
C ASP A 240 16.90 -3.89 -7.74
N PRO A 241 17.11 -4.05 -6.43
CA PRO A 241 18.16 -3.35 -5.71
C PRO A 241 19.57 -3.72 -6.21
N ASN A 242 19.72 -4.88 -6.85
CA ASN A 242 20.98 -5.36 -7.39
C ASN A 242 21.13 -5.12 -8.91
N GLU A 243 20.14 -4.51 -9.56
CA GLU A 243 20.14 -4.24 -11.01
C GLU A 243 20.52 -5.50 -11.85
N GLY A 244 20.07 -6.67 -11.43
CA GLY A 244 20.30 -7.97 -12.08
C GLY A 244 21.68 -8.58 -11.84
N ARG A 245 22.54 -8.00 -10.99
CA ARG A 245 23.90 -8.52 -10.74
C ARG A 245 23.97 -9.67 -9.73
N GLY A 246 23.01 -9.75 -8.81
CA GLY A 246 23.03 -10.68 -7.67
C GLY A 246 24.15 -10.41 -6.65
N SER A 247 24.24 -11.23 -5.60
CA SER A 247 25.29 -11.22 -4.57
C SER A 247 25.49 -12.62 -3.98
N GLU A 248 26.66 -12.88 -3.37
CA GLU A 248 26.90 -14.16 -2.67
C GLU A 248 25.95 -14.34 -1.48
N GLY A 249 25.59 -13.25 -0.78
CA GLY A 249 24.61 -13.25 0.29
C GLY A 249 23.22 -13.64 -0.22
N LEU A 250 22.78 -13.03 -1.34
CA LEU A 250 21.51 -13.40 -2.00
C LEU A 250 21.51 -14.87 -2.43
N ASP A 251 22.59 -15.36 -3.05
CA ASP A 251 22.69 -16.76 -3.49
C ASP A 251 22.55 -17.74 -2.31
N LYS A 252 23.12 -17.41 -1.14
CA LYS A 252 22.95 -18.17 0.11
C LYS A 252 21.48 -18.22 0.53
N LEU A 253 20.79 -17.06 0.54
CA LEU A 253 19.38 -16.98 0.95
C LEU A 253 18.46 -17.73 -0.03
N ILE A 254 18.67 -17.58 -1.34
CA ILE A 254 17.94 -18.31 -2.38
C ILE A 254 18.09 -19.82 -2.18
N GLY A 255 19.32 -20.31 -1.97
CA GLY A 255 19.60 -21.72 -1.78
C GLY A 255 18.94 -22.34 -0.55
N LEU A 256 18.63 -21.52 0.47
CA LEU A 256 17.94 -21.95 1.69
C LEU A 256 16.43 -21.82 1.63
N THR A 257 15.89 -20.97 0.75
CA THR A 257 14.45 -20.67 0.69
C THR A 257 13.62 -21.89 0.25
N GLY A 258 14.03 -22.58 -0.81
CA GLY A 258 13.33 -23.79 -1.28
C GLY A 258 13.25 -24.89 -0.21
N PRO A 259 14.38 -25.31 0.39
CA PRO A 259 14.38 -26.29 1.47
C PRO A 259 13.55 -25.88 2.69
N ALA A 260 13.46 -24.59 3.01
CA ALA A 260 12.75 -24.10 4.19
C ALA A 260 11.26 -24.46 4.20
N GLY A 261 10.62 -24.58 3.03
CA GLY A 261 9.23 -25.03 2.93
C GLY A 261 9.02 -26.53 3.19
N THR A 262 10.08 -27.32 3.42
CA THR A 262 10.00 -28.79 3.50
C THR A 262 10.25 -29.38 4.89
N SER A 263 10.82 -28.59 5.81
CA SER A 263 11.10 -29.03 7.18
C SER A 263 11.34 -27.84 8.12
N GLU A 264 11.01 -28.06 9.38
CA GLU A 264 11.21 -27.09 10.47
C GLU A 264 12.69 -26.73 10.65
N ALA A 265 13.60 -27.71 10.52
CA ALA A 265 15.03 -27.45 10.65
C ALA A 265 15.60 -26.65 9.47
N ALA A 266 15.08 -26.85 8.25
CA ALA A 266 15.47 -26.03 7.10
C ALA A 266 14.93 -24.60 7.22
N ALA A 267 13.69 -24.44 7.70
CA ALA A 267 13.12 -23.13 8.01
C ALA A 267 13.95 -22.37 9.05
N ALA A 268 14.33 -23.04 10.15
CA ALA A 268 15.19 -22.44 11.17
C ALA A 268 16.55 -21.98 10.60
N ARG A 269 17.15 -22.76 9.67
CA ARG A 269 18.40 -22.37 9.00
C ARG A 269 18.24 -21.15 8.10
N LEU A 270 17.10 -21.03 7.43
CA LEU A 270 16.77 -19.84 6.66
C LEU A 270 16.66 -18.63 7.60
N VAL A 271 15.90 -18.72 8.69
CA VAL A 271 15.74 -17.62 9.67
C VAL A 271 17.09 -17.18 10.25
N ILE A 272 17.96 -18.12 10.64
CA ILE A 272 19.33 -17.79 11.08
C ILE A 272 20.06 -17.01 9.99
N SER A 273 20.00 -17.50 8.74
CA SER A 273 20.73 -16.86 7.64
C SER A 273 20.15 -15.50 7.26
N LEU A 274 18.85 -15.28 7.42
CA LEU A 274 18.20 -13.98 7.26
C LEU A 274 18.65 -13.02 8.36
N GLY A 275 18.82 -13.49 9.60
CA GLY A 275 19.36 -12.67 10.68
C GLY A 275 20.83 -12.29 10.51
N GLU A 276 21.63 -13.17 9.92
CA GLU A 276 23.04 -12.89 9.57
C GLU A 276 23.20 -12.03 8.31
N ALA A 277 22.17 -11.92 7.47
CA ALA A 277 22.25 -11.22 6.20
C ALA A 277 22.43 -9.71 6.39
N THR A 278 23.10 -9.06 5.44
CA THR A 278 23.09 -7.60 5.35
C THR A 278 21.71 -7.12 4.91
N ASP A 279 21.34 -5.88 5.25
CA ASP A 279 20.05 -5.33 4.81
C ASP A 279 19.93 -5.30 3.28
N ALA A 280 21.04 -5.07 2.56
CA ALA A 280 21.07 -5.13 1.10
C ALA A 280 20.77 -6.54 0.55
N ASP A 281 21.31 -7.58 1.17
CA ASP A 281 21.03 -8.97 0.77
C ASP A 281 19.60 -9.38 1.13
N TYR A 282 19.08 -8.90 2.26
CA TYR A 282 17.70 -9.14 2.69
C TYR A 282 16.69 -8.47 1.75
N ASP A 283 16.90 -7.19 1.41
CA ASP A 283 16.07 -6.46 0.44
C ASP A 283 16.08 -7.15 -0.94
N ALA A 284 17.25 -7.61 -1.38
CA ALA A 284 17.37 -8.36 -2.62
C ALA A 284 16.66 -9.71 -2.56
N TRP A 285 16.63 -10.36 -1.39
CA TRP A 285 15.90 -11.61 -1.19
C TRP A 285 14.38 -11.40 -1.22
N LEU A 286 13.85 -10.35 -0.59
CA LEU A 286 12.43 -9.97 -0.70
C LEU A 286 12.04 -9.71 -2.17
N TRP A 287 12.87 -8.95 -2.89
CA TRP A 287 12.64 -8.71 -4.32
C TRP A 287 12.65 -10.01 -5.13
N TRP A 288 13.61 -10.90 -4.87
CA TRP A 288 13.68 -12.19 -5.55
C TRP A 288 12.49 -13.10 -5.23
N MET A 289 12.03 -13.14 -3.97
CA MET A 289 10.85 -13.92 -3.59
C MET A 289 9.61 -13.47 -4.37
N ARG A 290 9.42 -12.16 -4.51
CA ARG A 290 8.37 -11.59 -5.35
C ARG A 290 8.52 -12.03 -6.81
N ALA A 291 9.70 -11.83 -7.39
CA ALA A 291 9.95 -12.11 -8.81
C ALA A 291 9.81 -13.60 -9.17
N SER A 292 10.09 -14.49 -8.21
CA SER A 292 10.03 -15.95 -8.38
C SER A 292 8.70 -16.57 -7.97
N GLY A 293 7.86 -15.85 -7.21
CA GLY A 293 6.64 -16.39 -6.59
C GLY A 293 6.93 -17.31 -5.39
N ALA A 294 8.15 -17.30 -4.84
CA ALA A 294 8.59 -18.22 -3.80
C ALA A 294 8.00 -17.95 -2.40
N GLY A 295 7.34 -16.81 -2.18
CA GLY A 295 6.88 -16.36 -0.86
C GLY A 295 5.39 -16.03 -0.72
N GLY A 296 4.53 -16.38 -1.69
CA GLY A 296 3.20 -15.76 -1.80
C GLY A 296 1.97 -16.67 -1.92
N HIS A 297 2.10 -18.00 -1.83
CA HIS A 297 0.96 -18.89 -2.05
C HIS A 297 0.71 -19.82 -0.85
N HIS A 298 -0.23 -19.42 0.01
CA HIS A 298 -1.07 -20.38 0.72
C HIS A 298 -2.13 -20.88 -0.24
N GLU A 299 -1.76 -21.79 -1.15
CA GLU A 299 -2.79 -22.69 -1.63
C GLU A 299 -3.11 -23.64 -0.48
N ALA A 300 -4.36 -23.59 -0.01
CA ALA A 300 -4.92 -24.61 0.86
C ALA A 300 -4.41 -25.97 0.38
N ALA A 301 -3.67 -26.65 1.26
CA ALA A 301 -2.85 -27.83 0.96
C ALA A 301 -3.34 -28.58 -0.28
N ALA A 302 -2.57 -28.53 -1.37
CA ALA A 302 -2.86 -29.37 -2.52
C ALA A 302 -3.01 -30.81 -2.01
N PRO A 303 -3.93 -31.65 -2.56
CA PRO A 303 -4.25 -32.98 -2.01
C PRO A 303 -3.08 -33.99 -1.97
N GLY A 304 -1.85 -33.59 -2.31
CA GLY A 304 -0.62 -34.35 -2.19
C GLY A 304 0.45 -33.72 -1.29
N ASP A 305 0.22 -32.53 -0.72
CA ASP A 305 1.14 -31.89 0.22
C ASP A 305 0.87 -32.39 1.65
N SER A 306 1.31 -33.62 1.89
CA SER A 306 1.21 -34.29 3.19
C SER A 306 2.22 -33.78 4.24
N GLY A 307 2.97 -32.70 3.94
CA GLY A 307 3.93 -32.09 4.84
C GLY A 307 3.31 -31.17 5.87
N GLY A 308 2.34 -30.34 5.48
CA GLY A 308 1.69 -29.40 6.41
C GLY A 308 2.62 -28.33 6.98
N HIS A 309 3.84 -28.16 6.45
CA HIS A 309 4.87 -27.18 6.88
C HIS A 309 4.66 -25.76 6.30
N GLY A 310 3.47 -25.47 5.80
CA GLY A 310 3.15 -24.19 5.17
C GLY A 310 3.36 -23.00 6.10
N GLY A 311 3.85 -21.88 5.57
CA GLY A 311 3.91 -20.61 6.28
C GLY A 311 5.16 -20.31 7.11
N HIS A 312 6.22 -21.14 7.04
CA HIS A 312 7.50 -20.87 7.72
C HIS A 312 8.48 -19.99 6.94
N VAL A 313 8.04 -19.39 5.82
CA VAL A 313 8.90 -18.58 4.94
C VAL A 313 8.17 -17.30 4.58
N GLY A 314 8.70 -16.17 5.04
CA GLY A 314 8.28 -14.84 4.61
C GLY A 314 6.92 -14.37 5.15
N PRO A 315 6.54 -13.11 4.87
CA PRO A 315 5.23 -12.56 5.17
C PRO A 315 4.10 -13.43 4.65
N GLN A 316 3.16 -13.73 5.55
CA GLN A 316 1.98 -14.48 5.20
C GLN A 316 0.99 -13.62 4.43
N GLN A 317 0.21 -14.27 3.57
CA GLN A 317 -0.92 -13.62 2.93
C GLN A 317 -1.89 -13.09 3.96
N TRP A 318 -2.35 -11.86 3.72
CA TRP A 318 -3.39 -11.22 4.50
C TRP A 318 -4.54 -10.83 3.59
N VAL A 319 -5.75 -11.13 4.02
CA VAL A 319 -6.99 -10.75 3.37
C VAL A 319 -7.50 -9.50 4.04
N ALA A 320 -7.60 -8.41 3.28
CA ALA A 320 -8.12 -7.13 3.74
C ALA A 320 -9.50 -7.30 4.41
N MET A 321 -9.65 -6.78 5.63
CA MET A 321 -10.91 -6.83 6.37
C MET A 321 -11.58 -5.45 6.38
N THR A 322 -12.85 -5.41 5.97
CA THR A 322 -13.67 -4.19 5.91
C THR A 322 -14.89 -4.24 6.83
N ASP A 323 -15.26 -5.42 7.31
CA ASP A 323 -16.35 -5.59 8.28
C ASP A 323 -15.88 -5.07 9.66
N LYS A 324 -16.42 -3.92 10.06
CA LYS A 324 -16.06 -3.23 11.31
C LYS A 324 -16.38 -4.07 12.55
N ASP A 325 -17.44 -4.88 12.52
CA ASP A 325 -17.82 -5.73 13.64
C ASP A 325 -16.85 -6.92 13.77
N GLN A 326 -16.36 -7.45 12.64
CA GLN A 326 -15.31 -8.47 12.66
C GLN A 326 -13.99 -7.91 13.18
N CYS A 327 -13.57 -6.73 12.72
CA CYS A 327 -12.35 -6.08 13.22
C CYS A 327 -12.44 -5.80 14.73
N ALA A 328 -13.56 -5.24 15.22
CA ALA A 328 -13.73 -4.98 16.65
C ALA A 328 -13.67 -6.27 17.49
N ARG A 329 -14.30 -7.37 17.00
CA ARG A 329 -14.18 -8.68 17.65
C ARG A 329 -12.74 -9.17 17.68
N LEU A 330 -12.05 -9.16 16.53
CA LEU A 330 -10.66 -9.62 16.47
C LEU A 330 -9.75 -8.83 17.42
N GLU A 331 -9.94 -7.51 17.55
CA GLU A 331 -9.23 -6.67 18.51
C GLU A 331 -9.44 -7.14 19.96
N ASP A 332 -10.70 -7.40 20.34
CA ASP A 332 -11.06 -7.93 21.67
C ASP A 332 -10.46 -9.32 21.92
N GLU A 333 -10.47 -10.21 20.92
CA GLU A 333 -9.92 -11.56 21.01
C GLU A 333 -8.39 -11.55 21.16
N LEU A 334 -7.68 -10.71 20.39
CA LEU A 334 -6.23 -10.53 20.54
C LEU A 334 -5.86 -9.94 21.90
N ALA A 335 -6.67 -9.03 22.44
CA ALA A 335 -6.50 -8.51 23.79
C ALA A 335 -6.73 -9.61 24.86
N GLN A 336 -7.73 -10.47 24.67
CA GLN A 336 -8.00 -11.60 25.56
C GLN A 336 -6.85 -12.62 25.53
N ALA A 337 -6.32 -12.95 24.34
CA ALA A 337 -5.15 -13.81 24.20
C ALA A 337 -3.92 -13.17 24.89
N ARG A 338 -3.72 -11.86 24.75
CA ARG A 338 -2.62 -11.12 25.39
C ARG A 338 -2.67 -11.23 26.92
N ALA A 339 -3.85 -11.23 27.53
CA ALA A 339 -3.98 -11.42 28.98
C ALA A 339 -3.38 -12.77 29.47
N VAL A 340 -3.35 -13.81 28.61
CA VAL A 340 -2.68 -15.09 28.93
C VAL A 340 -1.16 -14.91 28.98
N THR A 341 -0.59 -14.16 28.03
CA THR A 341 0.85 -13.85 27.99
C THR A 341 1.30 -13.03 29.19
N GLU A 342 0.48 -12.06 29.63
CA GLU A 342 0.76 -11.27 30.84
C GLU A 342 0.74 -12.12 32.12
N LYS A 343 -0.16 -13.11 32.18
CA LYS A 343 -0.28 -14.01 33.33
C LYS A 343 0.89 -14.98 33.43
N TYR A 344 1.33 -15.53 32.30
CA TYR A 344 2.38 -16.55 32.21
C TYR A 344 3.59 -16.02 31.45
N ASP A 345 4.09 -14.86 31.88
CA ASP A 345 5.17 -14.11 31.23
C ASP A 345 6.54 -14.81 31.22
N THR A 346 6.71 -15.92 31.95
CA THR A 346 7.98 -16.63 32.12
C THR A 346 7.77 -18.14 32.15
N VAL A 347 8.78 -18.89 31.70
CA VAL A 347 8.78 -20.37 31.73
C VAL A 347 8.41 -20.90 33.11
N ALA A 348 9.01 -20.36 34.18
CA ALA A 348 8.73 -20.80 35.55
C ALA A 348 7.23 -20.66 35.94
N LYS A 349 6.56 -19.59 35.50
CA LYS A 349 5.12 -19.39 35.78
C LYS A 349 4.26 -20.36 34.99
N ALA A 350 4.59 -20.62 33.72
CA ALA A 350 3.86 -21.58 32.90
C ALA A 350 4.03 -23.02 33.43
N GLU A 351 5.24 -23.43 33.80
CA GLU A 351 5.52 -24.74 34.41
C GLU A 351 4.78 -24.91 35.73
N ALA A 352 4.78 -23.89 36.59
CA ALA A 352 4.02 -23.91 37.84
C ALA A 352 2.50 -24.04 37.63
N ALA A 353 2.01 -23.62 36.46
CA ALA A 353 0.60 -23.71 36.07
C ALA A 353 0.26 -24.98 35.27
N GLY A 354 1.23 -25.89 35.03
CA GLY A 354 1.02 -27.20 34.44
C GLY A 354 1.40 -27.33 32.96
N TRP A 355 1.98 -26.30 32.35
CA TRP A 355 2.57 -26.42 31.01
C TRP A 355 3.91 -27.15 31.08
N THR A 356 4.21 -27.99 30.09
CA THR A 356 5.46 -28.76 30.02
C THR A 356 6.13 -28.55 28.67
N LYS A 357 7.46 -28.40 28.67
CA LYS A 357 8.23 -28.26 27.43
C LYS A 357 8.01 -29.44 26.49
N VAL A 358 7.63 -29.14 25.26
CA VAL A 358 7.53 -30.10 24.15
C VAL A 358 8.53 -29.80 23.03
N THR A 359 9.04 -28.57 22.92
CA THR A 359 10.08 -28.18 21.96
C THR A 359 11.08 -27.22 22.63
N GLY A 360 12.38 -27.40 22.39
CA GLY A 360 13.39 -26.40 22.79
C GLY A 360 13.32 -25.15 21.93
N TYR A 361 14.16 -24.15 22.19
CA TYR A 361 14.24 -22.99 21.31
C TYR A 361 14.70 -23.41 19.92
N VAL A 362 13.90 -23.08 18.90
CA VAL A 362 14.23 -23.25 17.50
C VAL A 362 14.01 -21.89 16.81
N PRO A 363 15.02 -21.36 16.10
CA PRO A 363 14.87 -20.12 15.35
C PRO A 363 13.66 -20.13 14.42
N GLY A 364 12.92 -19.04 14.40
CA GLY A 364 11.66 -18.90 13.69
C GLY A 364 10.43 -19.28 14.51
N ILE A 365 10.50 -20.26 15.42
CA ILE A 365 9.29 -20.88 16.02
C ILE A 365 9.20 -20.81 17.54
N ALA A 366 10.29 -20.46 18.24
CA ALA A 366 10.41 -20.37 19.70
C ALA A 366 10.54 -21.72 20.43
N ALA A 367 10.57 -21.68 21.76
CA ALA A 367 10.39 -22.87 22.61
C ALA A 367 8.91 -23.07 22.92
N HIS A 368 8.40 -24.29 22.75
CA HIS A 368 6.99 -24.63 22.96
C HIS A 368 6.79 -25.34 24.29
N TYR A 369 5.85 -24.83 25.07
CA TYR A 369 5.37 -25.44 26.30
C TYR A 369 3.89 -25.74 26.13
N MET A 370 3.50 -27.01 26.30
CA MET A 370 2.14 -27.48 26.07
C MET A 370 1.43 -27.81 27.39
N ASN A 371 0.14 -27.50 27.48
CA ASN A 371 -0.77 -28.01 28.50
C ASN A 371 -1.68 -29.08 27.90
N PHE A 372 -1.30 -30.35 28.09
CA PHE A 372 -2.05 -31.50 27.56
C PHE A 372 -3.49 -31.62 28.10
N GLY A 373 -3.83 -30.93 29.20
CA GLY A 373 -5.19 -30.90 29.72
C GLY A 373 -6.15 -30.01 28.93
N LEU A 374 -5.60 -29.14 28.06
CA LEU A 374 -6.38 -28.26 27.18
C LEU A 374 -6.56 -28.86 25.78
N VAL A 375 -5.69 -29.78 25.36
CA VAL A 375 -5.72 -30.38 24.01
C VAL A 375 -7.03 -31.15 23.79
N ASP A 376 -7.95 -30.53 23.06
CA ASP A 376 -9.23 -31.09 22.66
C ASP A 376 -9.59 -30.66 21.22
N THR A 377 -10.89 -30.69 20.85
CA THR A 377 -11.37 -30.35 19.50
C THR A 377 -11.89 -28.92 19.36
N ARG A 378 -11.71 -28.07 20.38
CA ARG A 378 -12.34 -26.75 20.51
C ARG A 378 -11.28 -25.67 20.51
N PHE A 379 -11.55 -24.59 19.78
CA PHE A 379 -10.74 -23.37 19.86
C PHE A 379 -11.31 -22.44 20.94
N GLU A 380 -10.49 -22.08 21.93
CA GLU A 380 -10.88 -21.19 23.03
C GLU A 380 -9.76 -20.15 23.27
N ILE A 381 -10.03 -18.87 22.98
CA ILE A 381 -9.04 -17.76 22.98
C ILE A 381 -8.28 -17.62 24.32
N ASP A 382 -8.95 -17.84 25.45
CA ASP A 382 -8.34 -17.72 26.78
C ASP A 382 -7.68 -19.02 27.27
N LYS A 383 -7.65 -20.07 26.44
CA LYS A 383 -7.10 -21.38 26.76
C LYS A 383 -6.19 -21.91 25.64
N PRO A 384 -5.12 -21.19 25.27
CA PRO A 384 -4.16 -21.72 24.32
C PRO A 384 -3.51 -22.99 24.89
N GLU A 385 -3.44 -24.03 24.08
CA GLU A 385 -2.79 -25.29 24.44
C GLU A 385 -1.28 -25.11 24.60
N MET A 386 -0.69 -24.09 23.95
CA MET A 386 0.74 -23.81 24.02
C MET A 386 1.07 -22.35 24.33
N ILE A 387 2.15 -22.17 25.08
CA ILE A 387 2.80 -20.87 25.30
C ILE A 387 4.21 -20.94 24.71
N LEU A 388 4.62 -19.87 24.04
CA LEU A 388 5.88 -19.76 23.31
C LEU A 388 6.86 -18.87 24.09
N PHE A 389 8.11 -19.32 24.23
CA PHE A 389 9.15 -18.59 24.97
C PHE A 389 10.41 -18.36 24.14
N ASP A 390 11.11 -17.25 24.42
CA ASP A 390 12.41 -16.90 23.82
C ASP A 390 13.56 -17.84 24.21
N GLY A 391 13.32 -18.80 25.11
CA GLY A 391 14.31 -19.72 25.64
C GLY A 391 13.69 -20.83 26.48
N THR A 392 14.54 -21.63 27.16
CA THR A 392 14.08 -22.73 28.04
C THR A 392 14.50 -22.59 29.49
N ASP A 393 15.24 -21.55 29.82
CA ASP A 393 15.60 -21.24 31.21
C ASP A 393 14.37 -20.75 31.98
N PRO A 394 14.28 -20.95 33.31
CA PRO A 394 13.09 -20.57 34.08
C PRO A 394 12.68 -19.09 33.96
N GLY A 395 13.64 -18.20 33.65
CA GLY A 395 13.41 -16.77 33.44
C GLY A 395 13.13 -16.36 31.99
N SER A 396 13.16 -17.30 31.04
CA SER A 396 12.87 -17.03 29.61
C SER A 396 11.47 -16.44 29.49
N SER A 397 11.33 -15.41 28.65
CA SER A 397 10.10 -14.62 28.57
C SER A 397 9.17 -15.12 27.47
N VAL A 398 7.87 -14.89 27.66
CA VAL A 398 6.85 -15.19 26.66
C VAL A 398 7.05 -14.35 25.40
N VAL A 399 6.86 -14.95 24.23
CA VAL A 399 6.95 -14.27 22.92
C VAL A 399 5.70 -14.42 22.07
N GLY A 400 4.82 -15.35 22.42
CA GLY A 400 3.58 -15.61 21.71
C GLY A 400 2.80 -16.77 22.30
N LEU A 401 1.71 -17.12 21.63
CA LEU A 401 0.89 -18.28 21.96
C LEU A 401 0.75 -19.17 20.74
N SER A 402 0.38 -20.43 20.98
CA SER A 402 -0.05 -21.30 19.90
C SER A 402 -1.30 -22.09 20.33
N TYR A 403 -2.24 -22.17 19.40
CA TYR A 403 -3.47 -22.95 19.54
C TYR A 403 -3.29 -24.28 18.83
N TYR A 404 -3.61 -25.35 19.53
CA TYR A 404 -3.37 -26.71 19.07
C TYR A 404 -4.64 -27.54 19.26
N ILE A 405 -5.36 -27.77 18.16
CA ILE A 405 -6.65 -28.46 18.21
C ILE A 405 -6.61 -29.77 17.43
N ILE A 406 -7.40 -30.72 17.91
CA ILE A 406 -7.60 -32.01 17.26
C ILE A 406 -8.74 -31.88 16.25
N HIS A 407 -8.44 -32.08 14.97
CA HIS A 407 -9.43 -32.06 13.89
C HIS A 407 -9.16 -33.16 12.87
N GLU A 408 -10.22 -33.87 12.47
CA GLU A 408 -10.13 -35.00 11.54
C GLU A 408 -10.22 -34.54 10.09
N GLY A 409 -9.44 -35.16 9.22
CA GLY A 409 -9.45 -34.89 7.79
C GLY A 409 -8.30 -34.00 7.34
N GLU A 410 -8.32 -33.67 6.05
CA GLU A 410 -7.28 -32.88 5.38
C GLU A 410 -7.66 -31.40 5.24
N ALA A 411 -8.94 -31.07 5.44
CA ALA A 411 -9.41 -29.70 5.44
C ALA A 411 -9.00 -29.00 6.74
N GLU A 412 -8.57 -27.76 6.59
CA GLU A 412 -8.24 -26.88 7.71
C GLU A 412 -9.46 -26.67 8.62
N PRO A 413 -9.28 -26.64 9.95
CA PRO A 413 -10.36 -26.32 10.87
C PRO A 413 -10.97 -24.94 10.58
N SER A 414 -12.29 -24.84 10.62
CA SER A 414 -12.99 -23.54 10.48
C SER A 414 -13.10 -22.75 11.80
N GLN A 415 -12.54 -23.27 12.89
CA GLN A 415 -12.55 -22.62 14.20
C GLN A 415 -11.26 -21.82 14.36
N GLY A 416 -11.35 -20.63 14.93
CA GLY A 416 -10.23 -19.72 15.02
C GLY A 416 -10.61 -18.35 15.57
N PHE A 417 -9.70 -17.40 15.44
CA PHE A 417 -9.95 -15.98 15.59
C PHE A 417 -10.95 -15.48 14.56
N THR A 418 -11.56 -14.34 14.85
CA THR A 418 -12.50 -13.69 13.94
C THR A 418 -11.76 -13.16 12.71
N GLY A 419 -12.07 -13.73 11.56
CA GLY A 419 -11.57 -13.28 10.27
C GLY A 419 -11.08 -14.44 9.43
N PRO A 420 -10.45 -14.14 8.28
CA PRO A 420 -9.92 -15.17 7.37
C PRO A 420 -8.41 -15.40 7.50
N ASN A 421 -7.72 -14.76 8.46
CA ASN A 421 -6.26 -14.59 8.42
C ASN A 421 -5.48 -15.52 9.36
N ASP A 422 -6.15 -16.29 10.21
CA ASP A 422 -5.55 -17.11 11.27
C ASP A 422 -5.38 -18.57 10.86
N HIS A 423 -4.56 -18.79 9.82
CA HIS A 423 -4.39 -20.12 9.25
C HIS A 423 -3.70 -21.13 10.18
N PHE A 424 -4.09 -22.39 10.09
CA PHE A 424 -3.50 -23.53 10.77
C PHE A 424 -2.58 -24.33 9.85
N HIS A 425 -1.54 -24.90 10.42
CA HIS A 425 -0.61 -25.83 9.78
C HIS A 425 -0.49 -27.11 10.61
N ARG A 426 0.27 -28.10 10.13
CA ARG A 426 0.43 -29.41 10.79
C ARG A 426 1.88 -29.85 10.77
N HIS A 427 2.28 -30.52 11.85
CA HIS A 427 3.59 -31.15 11.92
C HIS A 427 3.47 -32.67 11.81
N VAL A 428 3.37 -33.16 10.58
CA VAL A 428 3.22 -34.59 10.30
C VAL A 428 4.58 -35.27 10.42
N GLY A 429 4.70 -36.27 11.29
CA GLY A 429 5.93 -37.05 11.39
C GLY A 429 7.00 -36.51 12.35
N LEU A 430 6.79 -35.57 13.27
CA LEU A 430 7.88 -35.14 14.16
C LEU A 430 8.54 -36.31 14.92
N CYS A 431 9.86 -36.28 15.10
CA CYS A 431 10.54 -37.28 15.93
C CYS A 431 10.43 -36.90 17.40
N ILE A 432 9.75 -37.71 18.21
CA ILE A 432 9.52 -37.46 19.62
C ILE A 432 10.38 -38.38 20.48
N VAL A 433 11.17 -37.80 21.40
CA VAL A 433 11.97 -38.50 22.41
C VAL A 433 11.55 -37.99 23.78
N ASN A 434 11.07 -38.88 24.66
CA ASN A 434 10.61 -38.52 26.02
C ASN A 434 9.58 -37.37 26.07
N GLY A 435 8.69 -37.29 25.08
CA GLY A 435 7.67 -36.24 25.00
C GLY A 435 8.15 -34.91 24.44
N VAL A 436 9.41 -34.82 23.99
CA VAL A 436 10.02 -33.63 23.40
C VAL A 436 10.38 -33.88 21.94
N VAL A 437 10.17 -32.89 21.09
CA VAL A 437 10.60 -32.89 19.69
C VAL A 437 12.13 -32.92 19.64
N ALA A 438 12.67 -34.00 19.08
CA ALA A 438 14.10 -34.25 18.93
C ALA A 438 14.54 -34.36 17.46
N GLY A 439 13.62 -34.17 16.52
CA GLY A 439 13.86 -34.14 15.08
C GLY A 439 12.62 -33.68 14.33
N ASP A 440 12.86 -33.02 13.20
CA ASP A 440 11.86 -32.49 12.28
C ASP A 440 11.06 -33.60 11.57
N SER A 441 10.09 -33.19 10.75
CA SER A 441 9.27 -34.12 9.97
C SER A 441 10.04 -34.92 8.93
N GLN A 442 11.22 -34.46 8.51
CA GLN A 442 12.08 -35.16 7.54
C GLN A 442 13.03 -36.16 8.20
N THR A 443 13.19 -36.12 9.52
CA THR A 443 14.00 -37.09 10.27
C THR A 443 13.47 -38.50 10.03
N THR A 444 14.30 -39.42 9.53
CA THR A 444 13.82 -40.77 9.19
C THR A 444 13.35 -41.54 10.43
N ALA A 445 12.50 -42.56 10.25
CA ALA A 445 12.08 -43.42 11.36
C ALA A 445 13.26 -44.17 11.99
N GLU A 446 14.25 -44.56 11.18
CA GLU A 446 15.49 -45.20 11.66
C GLU A 446 16.32 -44.25 12.50
N ASP A 447 16.56 -43.02 12.02
CA ASP A 447 17.29 -42.00 12.78
C ASP A 447 16.56 -41.62 14.05
N CYS A 448 15.22 -41.54 14.01
CA CYS A 448 14.42 -41.26 15.19
C CYS A 448 14.51 -42.38 16.23
N ALA A 449 14.44 -43.64 15.79
CA ALA A 449 14.62 -44.80 16.67
C ALA A 449 16.04 -44.86 17.26
N ALA A 450 17.06 -44.49 16.49
CA ALA A 450 18.45 -44.39 16.96
C ALA A 450 18.63 -43.33 18.06
N ARG A 451 17.79 -42.28 18.07
CA ARG A 451 17.70 -41.27 19.15
C ARG A 451 16.86 -41.74 20.35
N GLY A 452 16.32 -42.96 20.30
CA GLY A 452 15.42 -43.48 21.33
C GLY A 452 13.98 -42.96 21.24
N GLY A 453 13.58 -42.45 20.07
CA GLY A 453 12.28 -41.82 19.85
C GLY A 453 11.38 -42.59 18.88
N SER A 454 10.23 -41.99 18.59
CA SER A 454 9.27 -42.46 17.60
C SER A 454 8.70 -41.30 16.79
N LYS A 455 8.36 -41.53 15.52
CA LYS A 455 7.65 -40.56 14.67
C LYS A 455 6.22 -40.37 15.19
N ALA A 456 5.81 -39.12 15.40
CA ALA A 456 4.43 -38.74 15.66
C ALA A 456 3.60 -38.85 14.37
N GLY A 457 2.30 -39.12 14.49
CA GLY A 457 1.38 -39.04 13.34
C GLY A 457 1.24 -37.60 12.88
N GLY A 458 0.64 -36.74 13.71
CA GLY A 458 0.54 -35.30 13.44
C GLY A 458 -0.58 -34.93 12.47
N GLU A 459 -1.26 -35.90 11.85
CA GLU A 459 -2.21 -35.65 10.75
C GLU A 459 -3.49 -34.92 11.22
N LYS A 460 -3.81 -35.04 12.50
CA LYS A 460 -5.02 -34.48 13.13
C LYS A 460 -4.71 -33.28 14.03
N GLN A 461 -3.44 -32.94 14.16
CA GLN A 461 -2.91 -31.99 15.11
C GLN A 461 -2.67 -30.68 14.39
N TRP A 462 -3.67 -29.80 14.41
CA TRP A 462 -3.63 -28.51 13.74
C TRP A 462 -3.12 -27.45 14.69
N MET A 463 -2.19 -26.64 14.21
CA MET A 463 -1.49 -25.63 14.98
C MET A 463 -1.61 -24.27 14.31
N ASN A 464 -1.95 -23.24 15.08
CA ASN A 464 -1.84 -21.84 14.70
C ASN A 464 -0.93 -21.13 15.73
N HIS A 465 -0.22 -20.09 15.31
CA HIS A 465 0.60 -19.25 16.17
C HIS A 465 0.06 -17.82 16.16
N VAL A 466 0.20 -17.13 17.29
CA VAL A 466 -0.17 -15.73 17.42
C VAL A 466 0.92 -14.93 18.15
N TRP A 467 1.46 -13.91 17.48
CA TRP A 467 2.56 -13.06 17.93
C TRP A 467 2.05 -11.72 18.47
N ILE A 468 1.61 -11.74 19.72
CA ILE A 468 0.88 -10.64 20.38
C ILE A 468 1.62 -10.04 21.58
N VAL A 469 2.88 -10.42 21.79
CA VAL A 469 3.69 -9.83 22.87
C VAL A 469 4.32 -8.52 22.38
N PRO A 470 4.18 -7.39 23.10
CA PRO A 470 4.81 -6.13 22.71
C PRO A 470 6.33 -6.27 22.51
N GLY A 471 6.86 -5.75 21.41
CA GLY A 471 8.28 -5.84 21.08
C GLY A 471 8.72 -7.21 20.55
N CYS A 472 7.76 -8.09 20.27
CA CYS A 472 7.92 -9.41 19.64
C CYS A 472 6.98 -9.59 18.44
N GLU A 473 6.41 -8.49 17.92
CA GLU A 473 5.54 -8.53 16.76
C GLU A 473 6.26 -9.16 15.57
N SER A 474 5.58 -10.05 14.84
CA SER A 474 6.18 -10.72 13.69
C SER A 474 6.12 -9.84 12.44
N PRO A 475 7.27 -9.52 11.80
CA PRO A 475 7.31 -8.94 10.47
C PRO A 475 6.68 -9.85 9.40
N TRP A 476 6.43 -11.13 9.70
CA TRP A 476 5.72 -12.02 8.80
C TRP A 476 4.20 -12.07 9.03
N GLY A 477 3.71 -11.33 10.01
CA GLY A 477 2.28 -11.17 10.32
C GLY A 477 1.91 -11.80 11.66
N VAL A 478 0.89 -11.26 12.33
CA VAL A 478 0.46 -11.67 13.67
C VAL A 478 0.10 -13.15 13.77
N PHE A 479 -0.38 -13.77 12.69
CA PHE A 479 -0.73 -15.19 12.60
C PHE A 479 0.29 -16.07 11.85
N SER A 480 1.51 -15.57 11.64
CA SER A 480 2.54 -16.32 10.93
C SER A 480 2.99 -17.58 11.67
N ALA A 481 3.23 -18.68 10.95
CA ALA A 481 3.71 -19.93 11.56
C ALA A 481 5.14 -19.83 12.11
N ALA A 482 5.89 -18.81 11.66
CA ALA A 482 7.20 -18.46 12.17
C ALA A 482 7.41 -16.93 12.11
N THR A 483 8.39 -16.43 12.83
CA THR A 483 8.79 -15.02 12.80
C THR A 483 10.30 -14.88 12.61
N PRO A 484 10.77 -13.95 11.77
CA PRO A 484 12.20 -13.73 11.56
C PRO A 484 12.87 -13.09 12.78
N VAL A 485 12.10 -12.56 13.74
CA VAL A 485 12.62 -11.97 14.99
C VAL A 485 13.24 -13.03 15.89
N LEU A 486 12.78 -14.27 15.82
CA LEU A 486 13.34 -15.38 16.58
C LEU A 486 14.60 -15.91 15.88
N ASP A 487 15.66 -15.11 15.89
CA ASP A 487 16.92 -15.39 15.19
C ASP A 487 17.81 -16.40 15.95
N GLY A 488 19.05 -16.57 15.48
CA GLY A 488 20.02 -17.45 16.13
C GLY A 488 20.58 -16.92 17.45
N GLN A 489 20.51 -15.62 17.71
CA GLN A 489 21.09 -14.96 18.89
C GLN A 489 20.14 -15.02 20.08
N LEU A 490 18.85 -14.77 19.84
CA LEU A 490 17.85 -14.62 20.87
C LEU A 490 17.79 -15.79 21.87
N GLY A 491 17.87 -17.03 21.39
CA GLY A 491 17.84 -18.21 22.26
C GLY A 491 19.00 -18.29 23.25
N GLY A 492 20.14 -17.64 22.96
CA GLY A 492 21.30 -17.54 23.85
C GLY A 492 21.28 -16.30 24.75
N GLU A 493 20.48 -15.30 24.41
CA GLU A 493 20.30 -14.02 25.12
C GLU A 493 19.00 -13.95 25.95
N SER A 494 18.22 -15.03 25.90
CA SER A 494 17.00 -15.19 26.69
C SER A 494 17.27 -14.93 28.18
N ALA A 495 16.40 -14.13 28.80
CA ALA A 495 16.48 -13.70 30.19
C ALA A 495 17.68 -12.83 30.60
N SER A 496 18.65 -12.54 29.72
CA SER A 496 19.81 -11.68 30.04
C SER A 496 19.66 -10.21 29.61
N ASP A 497 18.83 -9.92 28.60
CA ASP A 497 18.83 -8.62 27.90
C ASP A 497 17.53 -7.82 28.05
N GLY A 498 16.92 -7.89 29.24
CA GLY A 498 15.65 -7.21 29.54
C GLY A 498 14.40 -8.05 29.28
N GLY A 499 14.56 -9.26 28.75
CA GLY A 499 13.51 -10.25 28.52
C GLY A 499 12.75 -10.05 27.20
N GLY A 500 12.07 -11.10 26.76
CA GLY A 500 11.32 -11.14 25.51
C GLY A 500 12.25 -11.17 24.31
N CYS A 501 11.79 -10.63 23.19
CA CYS A 501 12.59 -10.60 21.96
C CYS A 501 13.70 -9.55 21.98
N ALA A 502 14.05 -8.95 23.13
CA ALA A 502 15.03 -7.87 23.23
C ALA A 502 16.46 -8.29 22.81
N GLY A 503 16.82 -9.56 23.02
CA GLY A 503 18.11 -10.12 22.59
C GLY A 503 18.14 -10.58 21.12
N SER A 504 17.18 -10.16 20.31
CA SER A 504 17.16 -10.47 18.88
C SER A 504 18.00 -9.45 18.12
N GLY A 505 18.99 -9.91 17.36
CA GLY A 505 19.91 -9.05 16.61
C GLY A 505 19.28 -8.39 15.38
N VAL A 506 18.04 -8.72 15.06
CA VAL A 506 17.31 -8.23 13.88
C VAL A 506 16.23 -7.20 14.20
N ARG A 507 16.03 -6.82 15.46
CA ARG A 507 14.98 -5.87 15.86
C ARG A 507 15.08 -4.53 15.16
N ASP A 508 16.31 -4.00 15.07
CA ASP A 508 16.60 -2.71 14.43
C ASP A 508 16.11 -2.71 12.97
N ARG A 509 16.30 -3.82 12.23
CA ARG A 509 15.85 -3.96 10.84
C ARG A 509 14.34 -3.74 10.69
N TYR A 510 13.58 -4.18 11.68
CA TYR A 510 12.12 -4.14 11.65
C TYR A 510 11.54 -2.96 12.44
N GLY A 511 12.38 -2.08 13.00
CA GLY A 511 11.94 -0.94 13.81
C GLY A 511 11.25 -1.35 15.12
N LEU A 512 11.58 -2.52 15.67
CA LEU A 512 10.96 -3.03 16.91
C LEU A 512 11.55 -2.41 18.19
N ASP A 513 12.61 -1.61 18.08
CA ASP A 513 13.25 -0.92 19.20
C ASP A 513 12.56 0.42 19.54
N ASP A 514 11.77 0.96 18.61
CA ASP A 514 10.97 2.16 18.82
C ASP A 514 9.58 1.79 19.34
N PRO A 515 9.03 2.52 20.33
CA PRO A 515 7.63 2.33 20.71
C PRO A 515 6.73 2.66 19.53
N VAL A 516 5.92 1.68 19.10
CA VAL A 516 4.94 1.85 18.02
C VAL A 516 4.06 3.06 18.36
N SER A 517 4.18 4.13 17.59
CA SER A 517 3.24 5.25 17.68
C SER A 517 1.86 4.70 17.30
N PRO A 518 0.81 4.92 18.11
CA PRO A 518 -0.53 4.53 17.69
C PRO A 518 -0.80 5.23 16.37
N SER A 519 -0.91 4.45 15.30
CA SER A 519 -1.17 4.98 13.98
C SER A 519 -2.46 5.80 14.06
N SER A 520 -2.43 6.96 13.43
CA SER A 520 -3.58 7.83 13.25
C SER A 520 -4.63 7.09 12.42
N GLY A 521 -5.42 6.25 13.07
CA GLY A 521 -6.78 6.02 12.65
C GLY A 521 -7.45 7.37 12.68
N ASP A 522 -7.76 7.92 11.50
CA ASP A 522 -8.61 9.09 11.37
C ASP A 522 -9.90 8.79 12.15
N LYS A 523 -9.96 9.29 13.38
CA LYS A 523 -11.23 9.44 14.08
C LYS A 523 -12.01 10.49 13.30
N PRO A 524 -13.28 10.25 12.95
CA PRO A 524 -14.14 11.33 12.52
C PRO A 524 -14.15 12.37 13.64
N THR A 525 -13.79 13.60 13.31
CA THR A 525 -13.94 14.75 14.19
C THR A 525 -15.43 14.95 14.48
N GLU A 526 -15.93 14.35 15.55
CA GLU A 526 -17.14 14.82 16.22
C GLU A 526 -16.82 16.15 16.91
N ASP A 527 -16.87 17.25 16.17
CA ASP A 527 -17.02 18.56 16.78
C ASP A 527 -17.75 19.53 15.85
N GLU A 528 -19.06 19.32 15.67
CA GLU A 528 -19.95 20.39 15.20
C GLU A 528 -21.40 20.22 15.71
N THR A 529 -21.61 20.15 17.03
CA THR A 529 -22.92 20.49 17.62
C THR A 529 -22.80 20.98 19.07
N ALA A 530 -22.08 22.07 19.31
CA ALA A 530 -22.28 22.84 20.55
C ALA A 530 -21.82 24.29 20.42
N GLY A 531 -22.70 25.16 19.89
CA GLY A 531 -22.48 26.60 20.08
C GLY A 531 -23.29 27.50 19.18
N THR A 532 -24.56 27.75 19.53
CA THR A 532 -25.18 29.10 19.50
C THR A 532 -26.62 29.04 20.00
N ALA A 533 -26.81 29.22 21.29
CA ALA A 533 -28.10 29.62 21.86
C ALA A 533 -27.90 30.59 23.03
N SER A 534 -27.56 31.84 22.69
CA SER A 534 -27.83 33.04 23.50
C SER A 534 -27.56 34.26 22.59
N GLY A 535 -28.47 35.19 22.31
CA GLY A 535 -29.85 35.41 22.70
C GLY A 535 -30.37 36.70 22.04
N GLY A 536 -31.63 37.06 22.31
CA GLY A 536 -32.09 38.45 22.29
C GLY A 536 -33.10 38.84 21.20
N SER A 537 -34.39 38.65 21.48
CA SER A 537 -35.42 39.72 21.53
C SER A 537 -36.75 39.15 22.02
#